data_AF-A0AAE1REB7-F1
#
_entry.id   AF-A0AAE1REB7-F1
#
_cell.length_a   1.000
_cell.length_b   1.000
_cell.length_c   1.000
_cell.angle_alpha   90.00
_cell.angle_beta   90.00
_cell.angle_gamma   90.00
#
_symmetry.space_group_name_H-M   'P 1'
#
loop_
_entity.id
_entity.type
_entity.pdbx_description
1 polymer ?
#
loop_
_entity_poly.entity_id
_entity_poly.type
_entity_poly.pdbx_seq_one_letter_code
_entity_poly.pdbx_strand_id
1 'polypeptide(L)'
;MLSLYSTDNQMSMGRFVICFVLLSLFYINKVSLVLGDIGTATSYNPPYTPTKCSGNRADQFPSGNLFVAVSEGLWDNGAACGRRYRLRCLSGNNRPCKEGTIDVRVVDYCTKRPCPSTIVLSSDAFAEISHSHNAKINIEYVQ
;
A
#
# COMPACT_ATOMS: atom_id res chain seq x y z
N MET A 1 6.29 -15.95 63.38
CA MET A 1 6.11 -14.57 62.84
C MET A 1 6.84 -14.33 61.51
N LEU A 2 7.80 -15.16 61.09
CA LEU A 2 8.52 -15.00 59.82
C LEU A 2 7.80 -15.62 58.58
N SER A 3 6.77 -16.45 58.76
CA SER A 3 6.11 -17.13 57.62
C SER A 3 5.07 -16.29 56.87
N LEU A 4 4.56 -15.21 57.48
CA LEU A 4 3.55 -14.32 56.88
C LEU A 4 4.17 -13.22 56.02
N TYR A 5 5.42 -12.81 56.32
CA TYR A 5 6.16 -11.80 55.55
C TYR A 5 6.60 -12.32 54.17
N SER A 6 6.82 -13.64 54.06
CA SER A 6 7.18 -14.30 52.80
C SER A 6 5.98 -14.42 51.86
N THR A 7 4.78 -14.68 52.39
CA THR A 7 3.56 -14.82 51.59
C THR A 7 3.03 -13.49 51.06
N ASP A 8 3.19 -12.39 51.82
CA ASP A 8 2.79 -11.05 51.36
C ASP A 8 3.66 -10.53 50.21
N ASN A 9 4.98 -10.77 50.26
CA ASN A 9 5.90 -10.42 49.17
C ASN A 9 5.69 -11.30 47.92
N GLN A 10 5.35 -12.58 48.10
CA GLN A 10 5.08 -13.52 47.01
C GLN A 10 3.74 -13.21 46.30
N MET A 11 2.74 -12.76 47.06
CA MET A 11 1.44 -12.31 46.55
C MET A 11 1.52 -10.92 45.88
N SER A 12 2.44 -10.07 46.34
CA SER A 12 2.76 -8.76 45.74
C SER A 12 3.50 -8.90 44.40
N MET A 13 4.56 -9.72 44.33
CA MET A 13 5.29 -10.01 43.08
C MET A 13 4.40 -10.60 41.99
N GLY A 14 3.50 -11.53 42.34
CA GLY A 14 2.56 -12.12 41.38
C GLY A 14 1.61 -11.09 40.75
N ARG A 15 1.15 -10.09 41.51
CA ARG A 15 0.29 -9.01 41.01
C ARG A 15 1.04 -8.06 40.08
N PHE A 16 2.31 -7.77 40.37
CA PHE A 16 3.16 -7.00 39.46
C PHE A 16 3.42 -7.74 38.15
N VAL A 17 3.72 -9.05 38.20
CA VAL A 17 3.91 -9.88 37.01
C VAL A 17 2.64 -9.94 36.17
N ILE A 18 1.47 -10.14 36.80
CA ILE A 18 0.17 -10.11 36.11
C ILE A 18 -0.09 -8.74 35.46
N CYS A 19 0.19 -7.64 36.15
CA CYS A 19 0.06 -6.30 35.57
C CYS A 19 1.00 -6.09 34.38
N PHE A 20 2.26 -6.52 34.46
CA PHE A 20 3.20 -6.44 33.34
C PHE A 20 2.75 -7.28 32.13
N VAL A 21 2.18 -8.47 32.36
CA VAL A 21 1.62 -9.34 31.30
C VAL A 21 0.36 -8.71 30.67
N LEU A 22 -0.53 -8.12 31.45
CA LEU A 22 -1.72 -7.45 30.93
C LEU A 22 -1.37 -6.18 30.15
N LEU A 23 -0.38 -5.41 30.63
CA LEU A 23 0.13 -4.23 29.93
C LEU A 23 0.82 -4.59 28.62
N SER A 24 1.62 -5.67 28.58
CA SER A 24 2.27 -6.11 27.33
C SER A 24 1.25 -6.62 26.31
N LEU A 25 0.24 -7.40 26.73
CA LEU A 25 -0.86 -7.85 25.86
C LEU A 25 -1.67 -6.67 25.30
N PHE A 26 -1.90 -5.63 26.10
CA PHE A 26 -2.60 -4.42 25.65
C PHE A 26 -1.77 -3.62 24.63
N TYR A 27 -0.45 -3.61 24.76
CA TYR A 27 0.47 -2.94 23.83
C TYR A 27 0.61 -3.67 22.49
N ILE A 28 0.56 -5.01 22.47
CA ILE A 28 0.69 -5.79 21.23
C ILE A 28 -0.49 -5.54 20.28
N ASN A 29 -1.70 -5.32 20.81
CA ASN A 29 -2.91 -5.03 20.01
C ASN A 29 -2.86 -3.69 19.25
N LYS A 30 -1.88 -2.83 19.52
CA LYS A 30 -1.72 -1.52 18.88
C LYS A 30 -0.74 -1.53 17.71
N VAL A 31 -0.03 -2.63 17.48
CA VAL A 31 0.91 -2.74 16.35
C VAL A 31 0.13 -3.17 15.11
N SER A 32 -0.36 -2.20 14.34
CA SER A 32 -0.86 -2.46 12.99
C SER A 32 0.30 -2.87 12.10
N LEU A 33 0.48 -4.18 11.89
CA LEU A 33 1.32 -4.70 10.82
C LEU A 33 0.65 -4.36 9.49
N VAL A 34 1.08 -3.28 8.87
CA VAL A 34 0.71 -2.91 7.50
C VAL A 34 1.56 -3.79 6.58
N LEU A 35 1.02 -4.94 6.18
CA LEU A 35 1.65 -5.80 5.19
C LEU A 35 1.41 -5.19 3.80
N GLY A 36 2.49 -4.86 3.09
CA GLY A 36 2.40 -4.46 1.69
C GLY A 36 2.12 -5.67 0.80
N ASP A 37 1.24 -5.48 -0.18
CA ASP A 37 1.02 -6.45 -1.24
C ASP A 37 2.08 -6.31 -2.32
N ILE A 38 2.41 -7.42 -2.97
CA ILE A 38 3.36 -7.46 -4.08
C ILE A 38 2.60 -7.55 -5.40
N GLY A 39 2.98 -6.72 -6.36
CA GLY A 39 2.38 -6.69 -7.68
C GLY A 39 3.37 -6.34 -8.77
N THR A 40 2.84 -6.19 -9.98
CA THR A 40 3.60 -5.63 -11.10
C THR A 40 3.02 -4.29 -11.50
N ALA A 41 3.87 -3.44 -12.05
CA ALA A 41 3.49 -2.15 -12.60
C ALA A 41 4.10 -1.89 -13.98
N THR A 42 3.34 -1.14 -14.77
CA THR A 42 3.73 -0.59 -16.08
C THR A 42 3.18 0.83 -16.21
N SER A 43 3.62 1.59 -17.21
CA SER A 43 3.08 2.90 -17.54
C SER A 43 2.04 2.84 -18.67
N TYR A 44 1.23 3.89 -18.81
CA TYR A 44 0.45 4.17 -20.02
C TYR A 44 0.45 5.67 -20.34
N ASN A 45 0.39 5.97 -21.63
CA ASN A 45 0.45 7.34 -22.15
C ASN A 45 -0.96 7.92 -22.36
N PRO A 46 -1.08 9.26 -22.46
CA PRO A 46 -2.33 9.91 -22.85
C PRO A 46 -2.86 9.40 -24.21
N PRO A 47 -4.17 9.52 -24.49
CA PRO A 47 -5.17 10.21 -23.67
C PRO A 47 -5.57 9.42 -22.41
N TYR A 48 -5.70 10.12 -21.28
CA TYR A 48 -6.09 9.53 -19.99
C TYR A 48 -7.60 9.47 -19.75
N THR A 49 -8.38 10.09 -20.63
CA THR A 49 -9.85 10.08 -20.59
C THR A 49 -10.41 9.43 -21.85
N PRO A 50 -11.60 8.82 -21.78
CA PRO A 50 -12.44 8.66 -20.59
C PRO A 50 -11.95 7.56 -19.66
N THR A 51 -12.12 7.76 -18.35
CA THR A 51 -11.90 6.70 -17.35
C THR A 51 -13.20 5.97 -16.99
N LYS A 52 -13.10 4.80 -16.37
CA LYS A 52 -14.23 4.08 -15.79
C LYS A 52 -14.77 4.70 -14.51
N CYS A 53 -13.97 5.46 -13.75
CA CYS A 53 -14.44 6.06 -12.51
C CYS A 53 -15.25 7.35 -12.72
N SER A 54 -14.84 8.21 -13.65
CA SER A 54 -15.45 9.54 -13.81
C SER A 54 -15.48 10.04 -15.26
N GLY A 55 -15.29 9.16 -16.24
CA GLY A 55 -15.41 9.49 -17.66
C GLY A 55 -14.42 10.57 -18.07
N ASN A 56 -14.93 11.65 -18.68
CA ASN A 56 -14.12 12.76 -19.20
C ASN A 56 -13.85 13.87 -18.19
N ARG A 57 -14.23 13.71 -16.92
CA ARG A 57 -14.07 14.78 -15.94
C ARG A 57 -12.59 14.97 -15.59
N ALA A 58 -12.05 16.17 -15.79
CA ALA A 58 -10.64 16.46 -15.53
C ALA A 58 -10.31 16.59 -14.03
N ASP A 59 -11.29 16.90 -13.19
CA ASP A 59 -11.14 17.06 -11.73
C ASP A 59 -10.83 15.75 -10.99
N GLN A 60 -10.92 14.59 -11.67
CA GLN A 60 -10.56 13.30 -11.10
C GLN A 60 -9.04 13.11 -10.94
N PHE A 61 -8.23 13.82 -11.73
CA PHE A 61 -6.78 13.64 -11.75
C PHE A 61 -6.13 14.44 -10.62
N PRO A 62 -5.34 13.80 -9.73
CA PRO A 62 -4.59 14.49 -8.70
C PRO A 62 -3.44 15.32 -9.29
N SER A 63 -2.91 16.25 -8.49
CA SER A 63 -1.72 17.04 -8.82
C SER A 63 -0.54 16.15 -9.21
N GLY A 64 0.24 16.59 -10.20
CA GLY A 64 1.38 15.82 -10.70
C GLY A 64 0.99 14.54 -11.45
N ASN A 65 -0.28 14.39 -11.82
CA ASN A 65 -0.81 13.21 -12.49
C ASN A 65 -0.50 11.90 -11.75
N LEU A 66 -0.44 11.93 -10.41
CA LEU A 66 -0.16 10.75 -9.58
C LEU A 66 -1.38 9.82 -9.46
N PHE A 67 -1.73 9.17 -10.57
CA PHE A 67 -2.88 8.28 -10.67
C PHE A 67 -2.58 6.98 -11.41
N VAL A 68 -3.49 6.03 -11.26
CA VAL A 68 -3.37 4.69 -11.83
C VAL A 68 -4.70 4.17 -12.39
N ALA A 69 -4.57 3.28 -13.37
CA ALA A 69 -5.58 2.28 -13.70
C ALA A 69 -5.24 0.96 -13.01
N VAL A 70 -6.23 0.22 -12.53
CA VAL A 70 -6.00 -1.06 -11.82
C VAL A 70 -6.50 -2.26 -12.61
N SER A 71 -5.87 -3.41 -12.38
CA SER A 71 -6.29 -4.69 -12.97
C SER A 71 -7.62 -5.19 -12.39
N GLU A 72 -8.17 -6.25 -12.98
CA GLU A 72 -9.42 -6.86 -12.51
C GLU A 72 -9.38 -7.32 -11.06
N GLY A 73 -8.23 -7.85 -10.58
CA GLY A 73 -8.07 -8.28 -9.19
C GLY A 73 -8.14 -7.14 -8.16
N LEU A 74 -7.95 -5.88 -8.58
CA LEU A 74 -8.04 -4.71 -7.72
C LEU A 74 -9.28 -3.84 -8.01
N TRP A 75 -9.93 -4.01 -9.17
CA TRP A 75 -10.98 -3.13 -9.64
C TRP A 75 -12.24 -3.12 -8.77
N ASP A 76 -12.57 -4.29 -8.19
CA ASP A 76 -13.66 -4.45 -7.23
C ASP A 76 -15.00 -3.86 -7.72
N ASN A 77 -15.35 -4.14 -8.98
CA ASN A 77 -16.54 -3.60 -9.65
C ASN A 77 -16.71 -2.07 -9.55
N GLY A 78 -15.60 -1.33 -9.48
CA GLY A 78 -15.59 0.13 -9.38
C GLY A 78 -15.48 0.67 -7.96
N ALA A 79 -15.56 -0.18 -6.93
CA ALA A 79 -15.30 0.23 -5.54
C ALA A 79 -13.84 0.65 -5.30
N ALA A 80 -12.94 0.37 -6.24
CA ALA A 80 -11.58 0.88 -6.22
C ALA A 80 -11.47 2.37 -6.57
N CYS A 81 -12.49 2.98 -7.19
CA CYS A 81 -12.43 4.38 -7.60
C CYS A 81 -12.12 5.34 -6.45
N GLY A 82 -11.09 6.16 -6.62
CA GLY A 82 -10.65 7.13 -5.62
C GLY A 82 -9.79 6.55 -4.49
N ARG A 83 -9.67 5.22 -4.38
CA ARG A 83 -8.75 4.53 -3.47
C ARG A 83 -7.32 5.01 -3.69
N ARG A 84 -6.54 5.11 -2.61
CA ARG A 84 -5.14 5.52 -2.68
C ARG A 84 -4.25 4.34 -2.37
N TYR A 85 -3.07 4.33 -2.98
CA TYR A 85 -2.03 3.37 -2.69
C TYR A 85 -0.70 4.10 -2.52
N ARG A 86 0.06 3.70 -1.50
CA ARG A 86 1.47 3.99 -1.39
C ARG A 86 2.25 2.93 -2.13
N LEU A 87 3.05 3.32 -3.12
CA LEU A 87 3.80 2.42 -3.99
C LEU A 87 5.31 2.58 -3.79
N ARG A 88 6.04 1.47 -3.96
CA ARG A 88 7.50 1.43 -4.06
C ARG A 88 7.94 0.49 -5.19
N CYS A 89 8.93 0.89 -5.97
CA CYS A 89 9.59 -0.03 -6.91
C CYS A 89 10.55 -0.96 -6.17
N LEU A 90 10.44 -2.27 -6.41
CA LEU A 90 11.30 -3.29 -5.80
C LEU A 90 12.38 -3.78 -6.76
N SER A 91 11.99 -4.06 -8.01
CA SER A 91 12.91 -4.57 -9.02
C SER A 91 12.33 -4.44 -10.43
N GLY A 92 13.17 -4.71 -11.44
CA GLY A 92 12.76 -4.82 -12.83
C GLY A 92 13.98 -5.02 -13.73
N ASN A 93 13.74 -5.21 -15.03
CA ASN A 93 14.83 -5.37 -15.99
C ASN A 93 15.66 -4.09 -16.12
N ASN A 94 16.99 -4.21 -16.22
CA ASN A 94 17.94 -3.09 -16.30
C ASN A 94 17.92 -2.13 -15.10
N ARG A 95 17.66 -2.64 -13.89
CA ARG A 95 17.67 -1.87 -12.62
C ARG A 95 16.89 -0.54 -12.71
N PRO A 96 15.58 -0.61 -13.01
CA PRO A 96 14.81 0.58 -13.36
C PRO A 96 14.41 1.41 -12.14
N CYS A 97 14.41 0.83 -10.93
CA CYS A 97 13.84 1.48 -9.75
C CYS A 97 14.62 2.72 -9.30
N LYS A 98 13.87 3.76 -8.96
CA LYS A 98 14.31 4.87 -8.13
C LYS A 98 14.07 4.56 -6.66
N GLU A 99 14.80 5.22 -5.78
CA GLU A 99 14.55 5.18 -4.35
C GLU A 99 13.32 6.01 -3.98
N GLY A 100 12.62 5.61 -2.91
CA GLY A 100 11.47 6.33 -2.37
C GLY A 100 10.12 5.67 -2.65
N THR A 101 9.07 6.38 -2.26
CA THR A 101 7.67 5.93 -2.39
C THR A 101 6.81 7.06 -2.94
N ILE A 102 5.71 6.69 -3.59
CA ILE A 102 4.70 7.65 -4.09
C ILE A 102 3.31 7.26 -3.61
N ASP A 103 2.47 8.26 -3.39
CA ASP A 103 1.05 8.06 -3.11
C ASP A 103 0.25 8.34 -4.39
N VAL A 104 -0.46 7.33 -4.89
CA VAL A 104 -1.25 7.42 -6.14
C VAL A 104 -2.73 7.21 -5.89
N ARG A 105 -3.58 7.72 -6.79
CA ARG A 105 -5.03 7.54 -6.77
C ARG A 105 -5.51 6.63 -7.90
N VAL A 106 -6.39 5.68 -7.60
CA VAL A 106 -7.10 4.91 -8.63
C VAL A 106 -8.14 5.80 -9.31
N VAL A 107 -7.99 5.99 -10.62
CA VAL A 107 -8.93 6.76 -11.44
C VAL A 107 -9.54 5.96 -12.58
N ASP A 108 -9.00 4.77 -12.89
CA ASP A 108 -9.46 3.99 -14.03
C ASP A 108 -9.34 2.47 -13.85
N TYR A 109 -9.98 1.75 -14.76
CA TYR A 109 -9.91 0.31 -14.92
C TYR A 109 -9.09 -0.05 -16.15
N CYS A 110 -8.17 -0.99 -15.99
CA CYS A 110 -7.39 -1.53 -17.09
C CYS A 110 -8.26 -2.38 -18.03
N THR A 111 -8.64 -1.80 -19.18
CA THR A 111 -9.50 -2.46 -20.18
C THR A 111 -8.78 -3.48 -21.06
N LYS A 112 -7.45 -3.41 -21.16
CA LYS A 112 -6.64 -4.36 -21.94
C LYS A 112 -6.76 -5.77 -21.32
N ARG A 113 -6.95 -6.78 -22.16
CA ARG A 113 -7.08 -8.19 -21.76
C ARG A 113 -5.96 -9.04 -22.38
N PRO A 114 -5.10 -9.70 -21.57
CA PRO A 114 -4.96 -9.49 -20.13
C PRO A 114 -4.42 -8.09 -19.81
N CYS A 115 -4.69 -7.58 -18.61
CA CYS A 115 -4.08 -6.34 -18.16
C CYS A 115 -2.56 -6.55 -18.07
N PRO A 116 -1.71 -5.62 -18.56
CA PRO A 116 -0.25 -5.84 -18.61
C PRO A 116 0.40 -6.00 -17.24
N SER A 117 -0.23 -5.47 -16.19
CA SER A 117 0.29 -5.43 -14.83
C SER A 117 -0.85 -5.30 -13.81
N THR A 118 -0.52 -5.40 -12.52
CA THR A 118 -1.48 -5.25 -11.42
C THR A 118 -1.98 -3.80 -11.32
N ILE A 119 -1.05 -2.85 -11.48
CA ILE A 119 -1.28 -1.40 -11.42
C ILE A 119 -0.63 -0.77 -12.66
N VAL A 120 -1.40 -0.06 -13.47
CA VAL A 120 -0.91 0.68 -14.63
C VAL A 120 -0.85 2.16 -14.25
N LEU A 121 0.35 2.73 -14.15
CA LEU A 121 0.58 4.10 -13.72
C LEU A 121 0.49 5.09 -14.89
N SER A 122 0.06 6.32 -14.62
CA SER A 122 0.32 7.41 -15.56
C SER A 122 1.82 7.54 -15.84
N SER A 123 2.18 8.16 -16.96
CA SER A 123 3.58 8.36 -17.34
C SER A 123 4.35 9.14 -16.28
N ASP A 124 3.72 10.17 -15.70
CA ASP A 124 4.32 11.00 -14.65
C ASP A 124 4.51 10.22 -13.34
N ALA A 125 3.48 9.48 -12.90
CA ALA A 125 3.58 8.66 -11.69
C ALA A 125 4.63 7.55 -11.85
N PHE A 126 4.76 6.96 -13.04
CA PHE A 126 5.78 5.95 -13.30
C PHE A 126 7.19 6.54 -13.29
N ALA A 127 7.35 7.75 -13.83
CA ALA A 127 8.63 8.45 -13.85
C ALA A 127 9.15 8.78 -12.44
N GLU A 128 8.29 8.92 -11.44
CA GLU A 128 8.72 9.13 -10.04
C GLU A 128 9.43 7.91 -9.45
N ILE A 129 9.04 6.69 -9.83
CA ILE A 129 9.59 5.45 -9.24
C ILE A 129 10.49 4.64 -10.19
N SER A 130 10.61 5.05 -11.46
CA SER A 130 11.39 4.34 -12.46
C SER A 130 12.22 5.29 -13.34
N HIS A 131 13.47 4.92 -13.64
CA HIS A 131 14.32 5.55 -14.65
C HIS A 131 13.97 5.12 -16.08
N SER A 132 13.28 3.99 -16.24
CA SER A 132 12.88 3.46 -17.54
C SER A 132 11.39 3.66 -17.74
N HIS A 133 10.98 4.33 -18.80
CA HIS A 133 9.57 4.69 -19.03
C HIS A 133 8.69 3.50 -19.49
N ASN A 134 9.29 2.46 -20.07
CA ASN A 134 8.58 1.32 -20.68
C ASN A 134 8.89 -0.01 -19.98
N ALA A 135 9.51 0.02 -18.80
CA ALA A 135 9.80 -1.19 -18.05
C ALA A 135 8.51 -1.79 -17.45
N LYS A 136 8.48 -3.13 -17.33
CA LYS A 136 7.63 -3.81 -16.37
C LYS A 136 8.43 -3.98 -15.08
N ILE A 137 7.91 -3.44 -13.98
CA ILE A 137 8.57 -3.45 -12.68
C ILE A 137 7.76 -4.26 -11.67
N ASN A 138 8.43 -4.81 -10.68
CA ASN A 138 7.81 -5.37 -9.49
C ASN A 138 7.68 -4.27 -8.45
N ILE A 139 6.51 -4.17 -7.83
CA ILE A 139 6.21 -3.13 -6.85
C ILE A 139 5.69 -3.75 -5.56
N GLU A 140 5.94 -3.05 -4.47
CA GLU A 140 5.19 -3.18 -3.23
C GLU A 140 4.15 -2.06 -3.19
N TYR A 141 2.94 -2.38 -2.75
CA TYR A 141 1.88 -1.41 -2.59
C TYR A 141 1.03 -1.66 -1.35
N VAL A 142 0.56 -0.58 -0.75
CA VAL A 142 -0.36 -0.66 0.39
C VAL A 142 -1.39 0.45 0.35
N GLN A 143 -2.62 0.14 0.78
CA GLN A 143 -3.75 1.06 0.78
C GLN A 143 -3.70 2.04 1.97
#